data_AF-X0ZQZ9-F1
#
_entry.id   AF-X0ZQZ9-F1
#
_cell.length_a   1.000
_cell.length_b   1.000
_cell.length_c   1.000
_cell.angle_alpha   90.00
_cell.angle_beta   90.00
_cell.angle_gamma   90.00
#
_symmetry.space_group_name_H-M   'P 1'
#
loop_
_entity.id
_entity.type
_entity.pdbx_description
1 polymer ?
#
loop_
_entity_poly.entity_id
_entity_poly.type
_entity_poly.pdbx_seq_one_letter_code
_entity_poly.pdbx_strand_id
1 'polypeptide(L)'
;MTLEQTLALNPFSKREGKEPEKEKKVELEVDETVERIFEGYKKLRDTREYNELKEGTSKLEVLKPAQIDKLLQWIRSETPRDKVENWITGDFLTGIIQDSYDAGYNDFVLTTADTEINEMGNGLEGTEENPIKLDIKGIAGYRCGDNSKNSEFNIEGNVEGNCGSKSKNSTFNIKGDA
;
A
#
# COMPACT_ATOMS: atom_id res chain seq x y z
N MET A 1 -6.22 68.81 18.80
CA MET A 1 -6.65 67.46 18.39
C MET A 1 -5.41 66.59 18.36
N THR A 2 -5.14 65.85 19.43
CA THR A 2 -3.99 64.95 19.55
C THR A 2 -4.51 63.52 19.45
N LEU A 3 -4.13 62.81 18.39
CA LEU A 3 -4.42 61.37 18.26
C LEU A 3 -3.45 60.60 19.16
N GLU A 4 -3.97 60.02 20.23
CA GLU A 4 -3.32 58.95 20.97
C GLU A 4 -3.43 57.66 20.14
N GLN A 5 -2.29 57.08 19.76
CA GLN A 5 -2.23 55.72 19.20
C GLN A 5 -2.00 54.73 20.33
N THR A 6 -3.06 54.03 20.73
CA THR A 6 -2.99 52.85 21.59
C THR A 6 -2.40 51.69 20.80
N LEU A 7 -1.13 51.37 21.07
CA LEU A 7 -0.50 50.14 20.58
C LEU A 7 -1.17 48.94 21.26
N ALA A 8 -1.93 48.17 20.49
CA ALA A 8 -2.51 46.92 20.92
C ALA A 8 -1.39 45.92 21.26
N LEU A 9 -1.26 45.58 22.54
CA LEU A 9 -0.42 44.50 23.02
C LEU A 9 -0.87 43.18 22.37
N ASN A 10 0.04 42.56 21.61
CA ASN A 10 -0.15 41.25 21.01
C ASN A 10 -0.39 40.21 22.14
N PRO A 11 -1.57 39.57 22.21
CA PRO A 11 -1.92 38.65 23.30
C PRO A 11 -1.15 37.32 23.28
N PHE A 12 -0.28 37.10 22.28
CA PHE A 12 0.51 35.87 22.12
C PHE A 12 1.92 35.94 22.72
N SER A 13 2.32 37.05 23.32
CA SER A 13 3.70 37.23 23.82
C SER A 13 4.05 36.48 25.12
N LYS A 14 3.16 35.63 25.65
CA LYS A 14 3.35 34.91 26.92
C LYS A 14 2.94 33.42 26.88
N ARG A 15 3.15 32.73 25.76
CA ARG A 15 3.10 31.26 25.77
C ARG A 15 4.52 30.73 25.86
N GLU A 16 4.92 30.26 27.04
CA GLU A 16 6.08 29.38 27.18
C GLU A 16 5.83 28.17 26.27
N GLY A 17 6.53 28.13 25.14
CA GLY A 17 6.44 27.01 24.21
C GLY A 17 6.92 25.75 24.93
N LYS A 18 6.07 24.74 25.01
CA LYS A 18 6.53 23.38 25.35
C LYS A 18 7.66 23.03 24.39
N GLU A 19 8.77 22.50 24.92
CA GLU A 19 9.83 21.94 24.09
C GLU A 19 9.21 21.00 23.04
N PRO A 20 9.58 21.12 21.76
CA PRO A 20 9.09 20.20 20.74
C PRO A 20 9.42 18.77 21.16
N GLU A 21 8.44 17.87 21.04
CA GLU A 21 8.65 16.45 21.30
C GLU A 21 9.85 15.97 20.47
N LYS A 22 10.85 15.41 21.16
CA LYS A 22 12.06 14.89 20.51
C LYS A 22 11.64 13.87 19.46
N GLU A 23 11.88 14.18 18.19
CA GLU A 23 11.70 13.27 17.08
C GLU A 23 12.52 12.00 17.37
N LYS A 24 11.83 10.92 17.75
CA LYS A 24 12.44 9.60 17.82
C LYS A 24 12.80 9.20 16.40
N LYS A 25 14.09 9.20 16.07
CA LYS A 25 14.60 8.45 14.92
C LYS A 25 14.19 6.99 15.12
N VAL A 26 13.22 6.55 14.32
CA VAL A 26 12.91 5.13 14.18
C VAL A 26 14.05 4.55 13.35
N GLU A 27 14.95 3.80 13.99
CA GLU A 27 15.86 2.92 13.26
C GLU A 27 15.00 1.83 12.62
N LEU A 28 14.80 1.93 11.31
CA LEU A 28 14.19 0.87 10.53
C LEU A 28 15.18 -0.28 10.52
N GLU A 29 14.91 -1.32 11.30
CA GLU A 29 15.59 -2.61 11.18
C GLU A 29 15.53 -3.01 9.70
N VAL A 30 16.69 -3.10 9.04
CA VAL A 30 16.74 -3.41 7.61
C VAL A 30 16.38 -4.88 7.45
N ASP A 31 15.35 -5.13 6.65
CA ASP A 31 14.92 -6.48 6.34
C ASP A 31 15.55 -6.88 5.01
N GLU A 32 16.63 -7.65 5.07
CA GLU A 32 17.44 -8.01 3.90
C GLU A 32 16.62 -8.74 2.82
N THR A 33 15.58 -9.49 3.22
CA THR A 33 14.69 -10.16 2.28
C THR A 33 13.83 -9.14 1.53
N VAL A 34 13.24 -8.19 2.26
CA VAL A 34 12.47 -7.09 1.66
C VAL A 34 13.34 -6.26 0.71
N GLU A 35 14.58 -5.95 1.10
CA GLU A 35 15.53 -5.21 0.26
C GLU A 35 15.83 -5.95 -1.05
N ARG A 36 16.12 -7.24 -0.97
CA ARG A 36 16.42 -8.06 -2.16
C ARG A 36 15.24 -8.12 -3.12
N ILE A 37 14.02 -8.26 -2.59
CA ILE A 37 12.79 -8.26 -3.40
C ILE A 37 12.55 -6.87 -4.00
N PHE A 38 12.82 -5.80 -3.25
CA PHE A 38 12.74 -4.43 -3.75
C PHE A 38 13.73 -4.15 -4.90
N GLU A 39 14.97 -4.67 -4.82
CA GLU A 39 15.92 -4.62 -5.94
C GLU A 39 15.40 -5.37 -7.18
N GLY A 40 14.73 -6.50 -6.98
CA GLY A 40 14.05 -7.24 -8.05
C GLY A 40 12.93 -6.41 -8.70
N TYR A 41 12.11 -5.75 -7.88
CA TYR A 41 11.08 -4.83 -8.34
C TYR A 41 11.63 -3.66 -9.17
N LYS A 42 12.74 -3.04 -8.74
CA LYS A 42 13.36 -1.94 -9.49
C LYS A 42 13.77 -2.39 -10.90
N LYS A 43 14.36 -3.59 -11.02
CA LYS A 43 14.70 -4.16 -12.33
C LYS A 43 13.46 -4.38 -13.19
N LEU A 44 12.36 -4.92 -12.63
CA LEU A 44 11.08 -5.10 -13.33
C LEU A 44 10.57 -3.79 -13.94
N ARG A 45 10.55 -2.74 -13.11
CA ARG A 45 10.08 -1.42 -13.51
C ARG A 45 10.92 -0.85 -14.66
N ASP A 46 12.23 -1.02 -14.60
CA ASP A 46 13.16 -0.39 -15.53
C ASP A 46 13.28 -1.15 -16.87
N THR A 47 13.09 -2.48 -16.90
CA THR A 47 13.21 -3.26 -18.15
C THR A 47 11.94 -3.27 -19.00
N ARG A 48 10.76 -3.03 -18.42
CA ARG A 48 9.44 -3.26 -19.07
C ARG A 48 9.24 -4.69 -19.62
N GLU A 49 10.13 -5.63 -19.30
CA GLU A 49 10.07 -7.03 -19.72
C GLU A 49 9.25 -7.85 -18.73
N TYR A 50 7.97 -7.50 -18.65
CA TYR A 50 7.01 -8.03 -17.68
C TYR A 50 6.84 -9.58 -17.75
N ASN A 51 6.98 -10.18 -18.95
CA ASN A 51 6.75 -11.60 -19.15
C ASN A 51 7.84 -12.51 -18.55
N GLU A 52 9.07 -12.03 -18.40
CA GLU A 52 10.18 -12.85 -17.89
C GLU A 52 10.13 -13.04 -16.36
N LEU A 53 9.37 -12.18 -15.67
CA LEU A 53 9.31 -12.17 -14.21
C LEU A 53 8.18 -13.00 -13.61
N LYS A 54 7.10 -13.27 -14.35
CA LYS A 54 6.07 -14.21 -13.86
C LYS A 54 6.64 -15.62 -13.64
N GLU A 55 7.69 -15.99 -14.39
CA GLU A 55 8.47 -17.20 -14.14
C GLU A 55 9.52 -17.00 -13.02
N GLY A 56 10.00 -15.77 -12.81
CA GLY A 56 11.01 -15.42 -11.81
C GLY A 56 10.49 -15.21 -10.38
N THR A 57 9.23 -14.80 -10.18
CA THR A 57 8.62 -14.60 -8.85
C THR A 57 8.51 -15.91 -8.07
N SER A 58 8.36 -17.04 -8.77
CA SER A 58 8.38 -18.40 -8.20
C SER A 58 9.66 -18.78 -7.43
N LYS A 59 10.70 -17.93 -7.46
CA LYS A 59 11.97 -18.10 -6.73
C LYS A 59 12.21 -17.04 -5.66
N LEU A 60 11.29 -16.10 -5.46
CA LEU A 60 11.44 -15.09 -4.42
C LEU A 60 11.17 -15.74 -3.06
N GLU A 61 11.91 -15.28 -2.05
CA GLU A 61 11.64 -15.67 -0.67
C GLU A 61 10.23 -15.21 -0.29
N VAL A 62 9.46 -16.09 0.36
CA VAL A 62 8.10 -15.80 0.79
C VAL A 62 8.13 -14.70 1.86
N LEU A 63 7.42 -13.60 1.60
CA LEU A 63 7.27 -12.52 2.56
C LEU A 63 6.10 -12.77 3.52
N LYS A 64 6.27 -12.39 4.79
CA LYS A 64 5.18 -12.28 5.76
C LYS A 64 4.30 -11.06 5.46
N PRO A 65 3.05 -11.03 5.92
CA PRO A 65 2.13 -9.90 5.68
C PRO A 65 2.73 -8.52 5.99
N ALA A 66 3.35 -8.35 7.17
CA ALA A 66 3.96 -7.08 7.56
C ALA A 66 5.17 -6.68 6.69
N GLN A 67 5.88 -7.65 6.11
CA GLN A 67 6.99 -7.39 5.20
C GLN A 67 6.50 -6.91 3.83
N ILE A 68 5.32 -7.37 3.37
CA ILE A 68 4.70 -6.92 2.12
C ILE A 68 4.28 -5.44 2.25
N ASP A 69 3.68 -5.04 3.39
CA ASP A 69 3.40 -3.62 3.62
C ASP A 69 4.68 -2.78 3.64
N LYS A 70 5.72 -3.27 4.33
CA LYS A 70 7.03 -2.60 4.39
C LYS A 70 7.63 -2.42 2.99
N LEU A 71 7.52 -3.44 2.13
CA LEU A 71 7.93 -3.36 0.73
C LEU A 71 7.17 -2.25 0.00
N LEU A 72 5.85 -2.19 0.14
CA LEU A 72 5.03 -1.11 -0.44
C LEU A 72 5.46 0.27 0.08
N GLN A 73 5.69 0.42 1.39
CA GLN A 73 6.16 1.69 1.96
C GLN A 73 7.51 2.11 1.34
N TRP A 74 8.40 1.15 1.09
CA TRP A 74 9.69 1.43 0.48
C TRP A 74 9.59 1.81 -1.00
N ILE A 75 8.73 1.13 -1.77
CA ILE A 75 8.43 1.49 -3.16
C ILE A 75 7.94 2.95 -3.24
N ARG A 76 7.06 3.34 -2.31
CA ARG A 76 6.49 4.69 -2.22
C ARG A 76 7.51 5.74 -1.77
N SER A 77 8.46 5.39 -0.90
CA SER A 77 9.47 6.36 -0.44
C SER A 77 10.53 6.65 -1.51
N GLU A 78 10.86 5.66 -2.36
CA GLU A 78 11.90 5.77 -3.39
C GLU A 78 11.37 6.27 -4.74
N THR A 79 10.06 6.23 -4.96
CA THR A 79 9.44 6.66 -6.21
C THR A 79 8.54 7.86 -5.97
N PRO A 80 8.78 9.02 -6.64
CA PRO A 80 7.86 10.15 -6.59
C PRO A 80 6.43 9.71 -6.91
N ARG A 81 5.43 10.25 -6.20
CA ARG A 81 4.03 9.80 -6.26
C ARG A 81 3.47 9.76 -7.70
N ASP A 82 3.81 10.75 -8.52
CA ASP A 82 3.40 10.87 -9.93
C ASP A 82 4.09 9.87 -10.87
N LYS A 83 5.07 9.12 -10.37
CA LYS A 83 5.89 8.18 -11.12
C LYS A 83 5.76 6.74 -10.62
N VAL A 84 4.90 6.48 -9.63
CA VAL A 84 4.59 5.11 -9.24
C VAL A 84 3.87 4.46 -10.42
N GLU A 85 4.52 3.47 -11.03
CA GLU A 85 3.96 2.64 -12.11
C GLU A 85 2.87 1.73 -11.52
N ASN A 86 1.73 2.32 -11.18
CA ASN A 86 0.70 1.74 -10.33
C ASN A 86 0.14 0.38 -10.82
N TRP A 87 0.11 0.15 -12.13
CA TRP A 87 -0.24 -1.15 -12.73
C TRP A 87 0.79 -2.24 -12.42
N ILE A 88 2.08 -1.94 -12.66
CA ILE A 88 3.18 -2.90 -12.41
C ILE A 88 3.30 -3.17 -10.92
N THR A 89 3.20 -2.11 -10.09
CA THR A 89 3.27 -2.25 -8.63
C THR A 89 2.16 -3.15 -8.11
N GLY A 90 0.90 -2.95 -8.53
CA GLY A 90 -0.20 -3.72 -7.99
C GLY A 90 -0.20 -5.17 -8.44
N ASP A 91 0.15 -5.46 -9.69
CA ASP A 91 0.31 -6.84 -10.13
C ASP A 91 1.46 -7.56 -9.41
N PHE A 92 2.60 -6.89 -9.27
CA PHE A 92 3.74 -7.43 -8.53
C PHE A 92 3.41 -7.75 -7.07
N LEU A 93 2.75 -6.81 -6.38
CA LEU A 93 2.31 -7.03 -4.99
C LEU A 93 1.27 -8.15 -4.90
N THR A 94 0.36 -8.25 -5.88
CA THR A 94 -0.64 -9.31 -5.93
C THR A 94 -0.01 -10.69 -6.03
N GLY A 95 1.02 -10.84 -6.88
CA GLY A 95 1.80 -12.08 -6.96
C GLY A 95 2.43 -12.46 -5.62
N ILE A 96 3.08 -11.50 -4.95
CA ILE A 96 3.71 -11.74 -3.64
C ILE A 96 2.67 -12.12 -2.57
N ILE A 97 1.49 -11.49 -2.58
CA ILE A 97 0.40 -11.81 -1.66
C ILE A 97 -0.08 -13.25 -1.89
N GLN A 98 -0.26 -13.66 -3.16
CA GLN A 98 -0.66 -15.03 -3.47
C GLN A 98 0.41 -16.03 -3.02
N ASP A 99 1.69 -15.80 -3.33
CA ASP A 99 2.79 -16.68 -2.92
C ASP A 99 2.87 -16.79 -1.37
N SER A 100 2.64 -15.67 -0.67
CA SER A 100 2.56 -15.64 0.79
C SER A 100 1.37 -16.42 1.34
N TYR A 101 0.21 -16.29 0.70
CA TYR A 101 -0.98 -17.04 1.06
C TYR A 101 -0.80 -18.54 0.86
N ASP A 102 -0.23 -18.96 -0.27
CA ASP A 102 0.04 -20.35 -0.59
C ASP A 102 1.05 -20.98 0.40
N ALA A 103 1.90 -20.16 1.02
CA ALA A 103 2.80 -20.57 2.09
C ALA A 103 2.16 -20.61 3.50
N GLY A 104 0.86 -20.30 3.61
CA GLY A 104 0.07 -20.37 4.84
C GLY A 104 -0.07 -19.05 5.60
N TYR A 105 0.33 -17.92 5.03
CA TYR A 105 0.06 -16.60 5.61
C TYR A 105 -1.32 -16.07 5.18
N ASN A 106 -1.89 -15.15 5.95
CA ASN A 106 -3.15 -14.47 5.62
C ASN A 106 -3.22 -13.13 6.38
N ASP A 107 -4.36 -12.45 6.33
CA ASP A 107 -4.62 -11.20 7.06
C ASP A 107 -3.64 -10.08 6.65
N PHE A 108 -3.54 -9.84 5.35
CA PHE A 108 -2.67 -8.84 4.75
C PHE A 108 -3.21 -7.43 5.00
N VAL A 109 -2.31 -6.50 5.35
CA VAL A 109 -2.63 -5.08 5.51
C VAL A 109 -1.68 -4.28 4.66
N LEU A 110 -2.19 -3.42 3.77
CA LEU A 110 -1.39 -2.58 2.89
C LEU A 110 -1.78 -1.11 3.06
N THR A 111 -0.80 -0.26 3.33
CA THR A 111 -1.01 1.19 3.51
C THR A 111 -0.64 1.94 2.24
N THR A 112 -1.61 2.10 1.34
CA THR A 112 -1.42 2.87 0.09
C THR A 112 -1.50 4.38 0.32
N ALA A 113 -2.14 4.80 1.42
CA ALA A 113 -2.44 6.19 1.75
C ALA A 113 -3.09 6.94 0.56
N ASP A 114 -2.38 7.90 -0.04
CA ASP A 114 -2.84 8.72 -1.16
C ASP A 114 -2.38 8.19 -2.54
N THR A 115 -1.62 7.10 -2.56
CA THR A 115 -1.14 6.48 -3.80
C THR A 115 -2.18 5.48 -4.30
N GLU A 116 -2.67 5.68 -5.51
CA GLU A 116 -3.55 4.73 -6.18
C GLU A 116 -2.71 3.59 -6.77
N ILE A 117 -3.02 2.34 -6.39
CA ILE A 117 -2.35 1.14 -6.93
C ILE A 117 -3.37 0.30 -7.69
N ASN A 118 -3.13 0.11 -8.99
CA ASN A 118 -4.04 -0.58 -9.91
C ASN A 118 -3.87 -2.09 -9.84
N GLU A 119 -4.94 -2.83 -10.12
CA GLU A 119 -4.95 -4.31 -10.13
C GLU A 119 -4.52 -4.96 -8.81
N MET A 120 -4.57 -4.22 -7.70
CA MET A 120 -4.28 -4.79 -6.38
C MET A 120 -5.29 -5.90 -6.06
N GLY A 121 -4.78 -7.10 -5.84
CA GLY A 121 -5.57 -8.30 -5.59
C GLY A 121 -6.28 -8.88 -6.82
N ASN A 122 -5.95 -8.45 -8.03
CA ASN A 122 -6.48 -9.01 -9.27
C ASN A 122 -6.13 -10.50 -9.39
N GLY A 123 -7.15 -11.35 -9.49
CA GLY A 123 -6.97 -12.79 -9.66
C GLY A 123 -6.46 -13.54 -8.43
N LEU A 124 -6.47 -12.93 -7.24
CA LEU A 124 -6.21 -13.66 -5.99
C LEU A 124 -7.18 -14.83 -5.83
N GLU A 125 -6.67 -15.98 -5.43
CA GLU A 125 -7.43 -17.22 -5.32
C GLU A 125 -7.21 -17.85 -3.93
N GLY A 126 -8.11 -17.51 -3.00
CA GLY A 126 -8.21 -18.18 -1.71
C GLY A 126 -9.05 -19.46 -1.80
N THR A 127 -9.29 -20.11 -0.65
CA THR A 127 -10.24 -21.22 -0.55
C THR A 127 -11.50 -20.81 0.20
N GLU A 128 -12.60 -21.55 0.05
CA GLU A 128 -13.85 -21.25 0.76
C GLU A 128 -13.67 -21.30 2.28
N GLU A 129 -12.82 -22.21 2.78
CA GLU A 129 -12.52 -22.37 4.20
C GLU A 129 -11.50 -21.37 4.73
N ASN A 130 -10.67 -20.80 3.85
CA ASN A 130 -9.62 -19.84 4.20
C ASN A 130 -9.55 -18.74 3.13
N PRO A 131 -10.50 -17.79 3.11
CA PRO A 131 -10.46 -16.73 2.12
C PRO A 131 -9.23 -15.84 2.33
N ILE A 132 -8.65 -15.31 1.24
CA ILE A 132 -7.57 -14.32 1.34
C ILE A 132 -8.15 -13.03 1.90
N LYS A 133 -7.59 -12.53 2.99
CA LYS A 133 -8.02 -11.28 3.62
C LYS A 133 -7.02 -10.18 3.32
N LEU A 134 -7.48 -9.12 2.67
CA LEU A 134 -6.68 -7.96 2.30
C LEU A 134 -7.34 -6.67 2.80
N ASP A 135 -6.66 -5.99 3.71
CA ASP A 135 -7.06 -4.69 4.25
C ASP A 135 -6.21 -3.57 3.61
N ILE A 136 -6.86 -2.66 2.89
CA ILE A 136 -6.22 -1.56 2.17
C ILE A 136 -6.50 -0.25 2.91
N LYS A 137 -5.46 0.28 3.56
CA LYS A 137 -5.46 1.57 4.26
C LYS A 137 -5.10 2.70 3.30
N GLY A 138 -6.06 3.05 2.43
CA GLY A 138 -5.92 4.12 1.44
C GLY A 138 -6.76 3.89 0.19
N ILE A 139 -6.36 4.51 -0.91
CA ILE A 139 -7.03 4.38 -2.21
C ILE A 139 -6.65 3.04 -2.86
N ALA A 140 -7.63 2.33 -3.40
CA ALA A 140 -7.41 1.18 -4.27
C ALA A 140 -7.74 1.56 -5.72
N GLY A 141 -6.83 1.29 -6.65
CA GLY A 141 -6.98 1.74 -8.04
C GLY A 141 -7.97 0.94 -8.87
N TYR A 142 -7.92 1.16 -10.19
CA TYR A 142 -8.68 0.43 -11.19
C TYR A 142 -8.48 -1.08 -11.02
N ARG A 143 -9.58 -1.83 -11.17
CA ARG A 143 -9.60 -3.31 -11.13
C ARG A 143 -9.07 -3.92 -9.83
N CYS A 144 -9.14 -3.20 -8.71
CA CYS A 144 -8.88 -3.80 -7.40
C CYS A 144 -9.75 -5.06 -7.21
N GLY A 145 -9.13 -6.21 -6.97
CA GLY A 145 -9.81 -7.49 -6.80
C GLY A 145 -10.60 -8.00 -8.01
N ASP A 146 -10.35 -7.51 -9.23
CA ASP A 146 -10.94 -8.09 -10.46
C ASP A 146 -10.58 -9.59 -10.54
N ASN A 147 -11.51 -10.43 -11.00
CA ASN A 147 -11.35 -11.90 -11.11
C ASN A 147 -10.94 -12.64 -9.82
N SER A 148 -10.95 -12.00 -8.65
CA SER A 148 -10.60 -12.65 -7.38
C SER A 148 -11.61 -13.74 -6.99
N LYS A 149 -11.14 -14.75 -6.26
CA LYS A 149 -11.97 -15.86 -5.77
C LYS A 149 -11.73 -16.07 -4.28
N ASN A 150 -12.81 -16.31 -3.55
CA ASN A 150 -12.77 -16.60 -2.12
C ASN A 150 -11.86 -15.60 -1.38
N SER A 151 -12.14 -14.30 -1.54
CA SER A 151 -11.30 -13.23 -0.99
C SER A 151 -12.16 -12.20 -0.26
N GLU A 152 -11.61 -11.57 0.77
CA GLU A 152 -12.23 -10.51 1.54
C GLU A 152 -11.36 -9.24 1.44
N PHE A 153 -11.91 -8.20 0.83
CA PHE A 153 -11.28 -6.90 0.69
C PHE A 153 -11.92 -5.90 1.64
N ASN A 154 -11.13 -5.32 2.53
CA ASN A 154 -11.55 -4.23 3.42
C ASN A 154 -10.82 -2.96 2.98
N ILE A 155 -11.52 -1.97 2.43
CA ILE A 155 -10.91 -0.80 1.79
C ILE A 155 -11.36 0.47 2.53
N GLU A 156 -10.40 1.18 3.13
CA GLU A 156 -10.68 2.38 3.93
C GLU A 156 -10.71 3.69 3.14
N GLY A 157 -10.35 3.66 1.86
CA GLY A 157 -10.44 4.79 0.94
C GLY A 157 -11.38 4.55 -0.24
N ASN A 158 -11.22 5.37 -1.26
CA ASN A 158 -11.98 5.26 -2.51
C ASN A 158 -11.44 4.10 -3.35
N VAL A 159 -12.32 3.54 -4.17
CA VAL A 159 -11.95 2.62 -5.25
C VAL A 159 -12.17 3.27 -6.60
N GLU A 160 -11.42 2.81 -7.61
CA GLU A 160 -11.67 3.21 -8.99
C GLU A 160 -12.37 2.11 -9.81
N GLY A 161 -12.53 2.34 -11.10
CA GLY A 161 -13.41 1.55 -11.96
C GLY A 161 -13.08 0.05 -11.98
N ASN A 162 -14.13 -0.76 -12.05
CA ASN A 162 -14.09 -2.23 -12.13
C ASN A 162 -13.55 -2.94 -10.87
N CYS A 163 -13.57 -2.31 -9.70
CA CYS A 163 -13.31 -3.02 -8.45
C CYS A 163 -14.26 -4.22 -8.28
N GLY A 164 -13.70 -5.39 -7.98
CA GLY A 164 -14.44 -6.64 -7.78
C GLY A 164 -15.13 -7.19 -9.03
N SER A 165 -14.87 -6.64 -10.22
CA SER A 165 -15.36 -7.18 -11.48
C SER A 165 -15.07 -8.68 -11.58
N LYS A 166 -16.02 -9.48 -12.07
CA LYS A 166 -15.89 -10.93 -12.28
C LYS A 166 -15.41 -11.77 -11.08
N SER A 167 -15.35 -11.17 -9.88
CA SER A 167 -14.97 -11.88 -8.67
C SER A 167 -16.03 -12.94 -8.33
N LYS A 168 -15.60 -13.99 -7.62
CA LYS A 168 -16.47 -15.10 -7.21
C LYS A 168 -16.29 -15.38 -5.73
N ASN A 169 -17.39 -15.59 -5.02
CA ASN A 169 -17.37 -15.89 -3.58
C ASN A 169 -16.50 -14.91 -2.77
N SER A 170 -16.45 -13.65 -3.19
CA SER A 170 -15.58 -12.63 -2.60
C SER A 170 -16.41 -11.48 -2.04
N THR A 171 -15.91 -10.87 -0.98
CA THR A 171 -16.57 -9.76 -0.27
C THR A 171 -15.72 -8.50 -0.39
N PHE A 172 -16.38 -7.37 -0.66
CA PHE A 172 -15.74 -6.05 -0.78
C PHE A 172 -16.44 -5.07 0.16
N ASN A 173 -15.74 -4.68 1.22
CA ASN A 173 -16.20 -3.71 2.22
C ASN A 173 -15.48 -2.37 1.95
N ILE A 174 -16.13 -1.49 1.20
CA ILE A 174 -15.56 -0.19 0.80
C ILE A 174 -16.16 0.91 1.67
N LYS A 175 -15.32 1.66 2.39
CA LYS A 175 -15.74 2.79 3.24
C LYS A 175 -15.81 4.12 2.49
N GLY A 176 -15.02 4.26 1.42
CA GLY A 176 -15.02 5.44 0.55
C GLY A 176 -16.02 5.34 -0.59
N ASP A 177 -15.77 6.14 -1.63
CA ASP A 177 -16.56 6.11 -2.86
C ASP A 177 -16.19 4.91 -3.74
N ALA A 178 -17.16 4.36 -4.46
CA ALA A 178 -17.02 3.24 -5.39
C ALA A 178 -17.73 3.48 -6.73
#